data_AF-A0A942C6Y0-F1
#
_entry.id   AF-A0A942C6Y0-F1
#
_cell.length_a   1.000
_cell.length_b   1.000
_cell.length_c   1.000
_cell.angle_alpha   90.00
_cell.angle_beta   90.00
_cell.angle_gamma   90.00
#
_symmetry.space_group_name_H-M   'P 1'
#
loop_
_entity.id
_entity.type
_entity.pdbx_description
1 polymer ?
#
loop_
_entity_poly.entity_id
_entity_poly.type
_entity_poly.pdbx_seq_one_letter_code
_entity_poly.pdbx_strand_id
1 'polypeptide(L)'
;MQRKRLVKSTFLLLGFTIAVWMSVNSLHAQKRTPAKYDAEHTDDKLKPQRPDKQVSDLTRDVAAKLPPAEAAHKSVAIRNLIDQHLFTAMQRDNVPHAPLANDYEFCRRVYLDLIGRIPTPDQIKAFVNSKEPNKRDKLIDELLNSPTWVDHWSYFYADLFRACGNRFGNPTLKHFDAWLRQSFQADKPYDKFVTEMLTASAPNTNWMPDAAASGFLTRWHQTGATMYDDNYEDTADEVIVNTSRIFLGINYQCISCHNGKGFLEKVSLDLTARKRKDFWAMAAFFGRMRMRVVAYQDRYTLTEDGDGYNTKGWSQVRLQREGGDVHPTFILTGEKADLSKPLRPQFARMLTTNPQFARATVNLIWKQFFGLGIVDPIDSFDMARQDPKAALPASWTCQPTDANLLDSLAADFVKNKFSLKTLMRTIVRSSAYQLSSRFAGEWKESYTPYFARHFVRQLTAEQLHDAICQATNVFGNYKHNDWTYETPLPPVKYWTETTGPEGVGTPDAKTFMRTFGQSNREQFDRQPGGSILQAMSLMNSPFVTKKVLAENNSLVEQVVKSTMTSAEVVDTLFLATLSRYPLAQEKQFAVSWIEKDRKQGAEDLQWSLLNKLDFVFNY
;
A
#
# COMPACT_ATOMS: atom_id res chain seq x y z
N MET A 1 -3.00 34.97 20.49
CA MET A 1 -3.89 36.05 19.99
C MET A 1 -3.63 36.44 18.52
N GLN A 2 -2.46 36.16 17.93
CA GLN A 2 -2.14 36.48 16.52
C GLN A 2 -2.81 35.58 15.45
N ARG A 3 -3.26 34.34 15.76
CA ARG A 3 -3.86 33.43 14.77
C ARG A 3 -5.36 33.59 14.50
N LYS A 4 -6.11 34.43 15.25
CA LYS A 4 -7.52 34.74 14.91
C LYS A 4 -7.67 35.51 13.59
N ARG A 5 -6.60 36.15 13.10
CA ARG A 5 -6.52 36.76 11.76
C ARG A 5 -6.20 35.72 10.65
N LEU A 6 -5.55 34.61 11.01
CA LEU A 6 -5.12 33.52 10.12
C LEU A 6 -6.27 32.65 9.57
N VAL A 7 -7.46 32.75 10.14
CA VAL A 7 -8.64 31.98 9.69
C VAL A 7 -9.54 32.82 8.78
N LYS A 8 -9.54 34.16 8.93
CA LYS A 8 -10.45 35.03 8.16
C LYS A 8 -9.89 35.42 6.78
N SER A 9 -8.57 35.54 6.62
CA SER A 9 -7.95 36.01 5.35
C SER A 9 -7.60 34.88 4.37
N THR A 10 -7.56 33.63 4.85
CA THR A 10 -7.05 32.47 4.11
C THR A 10 -8.16 31.67 3.42
N PHE A 11 -9.43 32.08 3.59
CA PHE A 11 -10.60 31.45 2.95
C PHE A 11 -10.55 31.48 1.41
N LEU A 12 -9.82 32.42 0.79
CA LEU A 12 -9.64 32.47 -0.67
C LEU A 12 -8.68 31.38 -1.19
N LEU A 13 -7.69 30.96 -0.41
CA LEU A 13 -6.76 29.87 -0.76
C LEU A 13 -7.20 28.49 -0.23
N LEU A 14 -7.89 28.46 0.92
CA LEU A 14 -8.35 27.25 1.62
C LEU A 14 -9.81 26.87 1.35
N GLY A 15 -10.56 27.69 0.59
CA GLY A 15 -12.03 27.71 0.56
C GLY A 15 -12.74 26.38 0.26
N PHE A 16 -12.03 25.34 -0.15
CA PHE A 16 -12.63 24.05 -0.50
C PHE A 16 -12.00 22.82 0.16
N THR A 17 -10.86 22.92 0.84
CA THR A 17 -10.22 21.70 1.41
C THR A 17 -11.09 21.13 2.53
N ILE A 18 -11.48 21.97 3.51
CA ILE A 18 -12.27 21.54 4.68
C ILE A 18 -13.61 20.90 4.27
N ALA A 19 -14.27 21.42 3.23
CA ALA A 19 -15.55 20.89 2.75
C ALA A 19 -15.42 19.49 2.11
N VAL A 20 -14.31 19.19 1.41
CA VAL A 20 -14.03 17.82 0.90
C VAL A 20 -13.72 16.87 2.02
N TRP A 21 -12.92 17.29 3.01
CA TRP A 21 -12.70 16.49 4.21
C TRP A 21 -14.02 16.16 4.94
N MET A 22 -14.99 17.08 4.92
CA MET A 22 -16.32 16.85 5.48
C MET A 22 -17.19 15.91 4.63
N SER A 23 -17.12 15.97 3.29
CA SER A 23 -17.89 15.09 2.40
C SER A 23 -17.33 13.66 2.30
N VAL A 24 -16.01 13.48 2.42
CA VAL A 24 -15.38 12.16 2.52
C VAL A 24 -15.73 11.46 3.84
N ASN A 25 -15.96 12.24 4.90
CA ASN A 25 -16.32 11.75 6.23
C ASN A 25 -17.79 11.29 6.36
N SER A 26 -18.72 11.83 5.58
CA SER A 26 -20.13 11.43 5.65
C SER A 26 -20.39 10.01 5.11
N LEU A 27 -19.40 9.40 4.45
CA LEU A 27 -19.42 8.00 4.04
C LEU A 27 -18.91 7.03 5.12
N HIS A 28 -18.27 7.51 6.20
CA HIS A 28 -17.58 6.65 7.18
C HIS A 28 -17.99 6.85 8.65
N ALA A 29 -18.81 7.85 8.96
CA ALA A 29 -19.29 8.07 10.33
C ALA A 29 -20.44 7.11 10.71
N GLN A 30 -20.19 5.81 10.80
CA GLN A 30 -21.06 4.94 11.59
C GLN A 30 -20.86 5.28 13.08
N LYS A 31 -21.84 5.96 13.68
CA LYS A 31 -21.99 5.99 15.14
C LYS A 31 -22.09 4.53 15.61
N ARG A 32 -21.02 4.00 16.20
CA ARG A 32 -21.07 2.73 16.95
C ARG A 32 -21.81 2.98 18.26
N THR A 33 -23.14 2.88 18.23
CA THR A 33 -23.88 2.41 19.39
C THR A 33 -23.66 0.90 19.52
N PRO A 34 -23.56 0.32 20.74
CA PRO A 34 -23.54 -1.12 20.90
C PRO A 34 -24.88 -1.65 20.37
N ALA A 35 -24.86 -2.25 19.19
CA ALA A 35 -26.04 -2.85 18.62
C ALA A 35 -26.32 -4.15 19.40
N LYS A 36 -27.59 -4.41 19.69
CA LYS A 36 -28.02 -5.74 20.12
C LYS A 36 -27.64 -6.74 19.01
N TYR A 37 -27.25 -7.95 19.39
CA TYR A 37 -26.74 -9.02 18.51
C TYR A 37 -27.61 -9.23 17.24
N ASP A 38 -28.94 -9.10 17.36
CA ASP A 38 -29.88 -9.26 16.25
C ASP A 38 -29.78 -8.18 15.15
N ALA A 39 -29.22 -7.01 15.47
CA ALA A 39 -29.08 -5.88 14.55
C ALA A 39 -27.73 -5.87 13.79
N GLU A 40 -26.89 -6.90 13.97
CA GLU A 40 -25.64 -7.09 13.21
C GLU A 40 -25.85 -7.92 11.93
N HIS A 41 -27.00 -8.61 11.82
CA HIS A 41 -27.35 -9.45 10.67
C HIS A 41 -28.46 -8.86 9.78
N THR A 42 -28.71 -7.54 9.86
CA THR A 42 -29.61 -6.89 8.90
C THR A 42 -28.91 -6.77 7.53
N ASP A 43 -29.64 -7.03 6.44
CA ASP A 43 -29.11 -6.98 5.07
C ASP A 43 -28.43 -5.64 4.72
N ASP A 44 -28.82 -4.55 5.39
CA ASP A 44 -28.22 -3.22 5.22
C ASP A 44 -26.79 -3.10 5.76
N LYS A 45 -26.42 -3.87 6.80
CA LYS A 45 -25.05 -3.90 7.36
C LYS A 45 -24.16 -4.96 6.73
N LEU A 46 -24.76 -5.93 6.04
CA LEU A 46 -24.07 -6.94 5.23
C LEU A 46 -23.88 -6.50 3.77
N LYS A 47 -24.20 -5.23 3.43
CA LYS A 47 -23.92 -4.69 2.10
C LYS A 47 -22.43 -4.88 1.79
N PRO A 48 -22.07 -5.54 0.68
CA PRO A 48 -20.69 -5.69 0.27
C PRO A 48 -20.04 -4.31 0.25
N GLN A 49 -18.81 -4.22 0.75
CA GLN A 49 -18.04 -3.02 0.48
C GLN A 49 -17.98 -2.84 -1.04
N ARG A 50 -18.14 -1.60 -1.51
CA ARG A 50 -18.04 -1.21 -2.92
C ARG A 50 -16.79 -0.34 -3.10
N PRO A 51 -15.57 -0.92 -3.09
CA PRO A 51 -14.33 -0.16 -3.26
C PRO A 51 -14.32 0.67 -4.55
N ASP A 52 -14.93 0.14 -5.61
CA ASP A 52 -15.15 0.80 -6.89
C ASP A 52 -15.97 2.09 -6.73
N LYS A 53 -17.08 2.03 -5.99
CA LYS A 53 -17.90 3.22 -5.72
C LYS A 53 -17.15 4.23 -4.86
N GLN A 54 -16.46 3.77 -3.81
CA GLN A 54 -15.70 4.63 -2.90
C GLN A 54 -14.62 5.42 -3.63
N VAL A 55 -13.84 4.74 -4.49
CA VAL A 55 -12.78 5.41 -5.27
C VAL A 55 -13.36 6.36 -6.32
N SER A 56 -14.48 5.98 -6.96
CA SER A 56 -15.21 6.80 -7.93
C SER A 56 -15.73 8.09 -7.29
N ASP A 57 -16.37 7.99 -6.12
CA ASP A 57 -16.88 9.13 -5.36
C ASP A 57 -15.75 10.06 -4.89
N LEU A 58 -14.68 9.50 -4.30
CA LEU A 58 -13.52 10.28 -3.87
C LEU A 58 -12.90 11.05 -5.04
N THR A 59 -12.70 10.37 -6.18
CA THR A 59 -12.12 10.98 -7.38
C THR A 59 -13.03 12.07 -7.93
N ARG A 60 -14.35 11.88 -7.97
CA ARG A 60 -15.29 12.94 -8.38
C ARG A 60 -15.17 14.17 -7.47
N ASP A 61 -15.15 13.98 -6.17
CA ASP A 61 -15.17 15.06 -5.18
C ASP A 61 -13.86 15.86 -5.13
N VAL A 62 -12.72 15.21 -5.40
CA VAL A 62 -11.38 15.83 -5.41
C VAL A 62 -11.01 16.36 -6.78
N ALA A 63 -11.17 15.57 -7.85
CA ALA A 63 -10.65 15.93 -9.18
C ALA A 63 -11.21 17.25 -9.67
N ALA A 64 -12.48 17.57 -9.37
CA ALA A 64 -13.12 18.84 -9.72
C ALA A 64 -12.39 20.10 -9.20
N LYS A 65 -11.53 19.95 -8.17
CA LYS A 65 -10.82 21.03 -7.47
C LYS A 65 -9.31 21.06 -7.72
N LEU A 66 -8.78 20.09 -8.47
CA LEU A 66 -7.38 20.03 -8.86
C LEU A 66 -7.08 21.04 -9.98
N PRO A 67 -5.82 21.30 -10.35
CA PRO A 67 -5.53 22.06 -11.57
C PRO A 67 -6.22 21.44 -12.80
N PRO A 68 -6.59 22.25 -13.82
CA PRO A 68 -7.14 21.71 -15.05
C PRO A 68 -6.10 20.84 -15.76
N ALA A 69 -6.57 19.79 -16.43
CA ALA A 69 -5.77 19.07 -17.41
C ALA A 69 -5.56 19.96 -18.65
N GLU A 70 -4.57 19.63 -19.49
CA GLU A 70 -4.49 20.22 -20.82
C GLU A 70 -5.76 19.87 -21.63
N ALA A 71 -6.20 20.80 -22.49
CA ALA A 71 -7.43 20.63 -23.28
C ALA A 71 -7.36 19.39 -24.19
N ALA A 72 -8.43 18.59 -24.19
CA ALA A 72 -8.48 17.23 -24.74
C ALA A 72 -8.93 17.17 -26.21
N HIS A 73 -8.23 16.34 -26.99
CA HIS A 73 -8.75 15.28 -27.88
C HIS A 73 -7.63 14.83 -28.83
N LYS A 74 -6.61 14.17 -28.29
CA LYS A 74 -5.72 13.34 -29.10
C LYS A 74 -6.03 11.88 -28.78
N SER A 75 -6.11 11.05 -29.81
CA SER A 75 -6.14 9.60 -29.65
C SER A 75 -4.97 9.19 -28.74
N VAL A 76 -5.26 8.45 -27.68
CA VAL A 76 -4.24 7.95 -26.77
C VAL A 76 -3.52 6.79 -27.45
N ALA A 77 -2.19 6.82 -27.47
CA ALA A 77 -1.40 5.77 -28.10
C ALA A 77 -1.48 4.48 -27.27
N ILE A 78 -1.67 3.34 -27.94
CA ILE A 78 -1.59 2.01 -27.31
C ILE A 78 -0.11 1.65 -27.15
N ARG A 79 0.41 1.62 -25.92
CA ARG A 79 1.85 1.43 -25.66
C ARG A 79 2.22 0.00 -25.28
N ASN A 80 1.32 -0.72 -24.61
CA ASN A 80 1.59 -2.09 -24.13
C ASN A 80 0.29 -2.91 -23.96
N LEU A 81 0.40 -4.11 -23.38
CA LEU A 81 -0.76 -5.00 -23.23
C LEU A 81 -1.88 -4.41 -22.36
N ILE A 82 -1.55 -3.57 -21.37
CA ILE A 82 -2.58 -2.93 -20.51
C ILE A 82 -3.47 -2.04 -21.36
N ASP A 83 -2.84 -1.19 -22.18
CA ASP A 83 -3.55 -0.28 -23.07
C ASP A 83 -4.38 -1.05 -24.10
N GLN A 84 -3.84 -2.16 -24.62
CA GLN A 84 -4.57 -3.01 -25.57
C GLN A 84 -5.87 -3.53 -24.95
N HIS A 85 -5.85 -4.05 -23.73
CA HIS A 85 -7.07 -4.53 -23.06
C HIS A 85 -8.04 -3.40 -22.75
N LEU A 86 -7.58 -2.38 -22.04
CA LEU A 86 -8.46 -1.33 -21.50
C LEU A 86 -9.08 -0.47 -22.60
N PHE A 87 -8.28 0.04 -23.55
CA PHE A 87 -8.82 0.91 -24.59
C PHE A 87 -9.63 0.13 -25.64
N THR A 88 -9.34 -1.15 -25.89
CA THR A 88 -10.21 -1.99 -26.73
C THR A 88 -11.57 -2.22 -26.07
N ALA A 89 -11.60 -2.51 -24.76
CA ALA A 89 -12.85 -2.64 -24.02
C ALA A 89 -13.64 -1.34 -24.02
N MET A 90 -12.98 -0.20 -23.75
CA MET A 90 -13.60 1.12 -23.82
C MET A 90 -14.18 1.43 -25.21
N GLN A 91 -13.42 1.13 -26.27
CA GLN A 91 -13.87 1.35 -27.65
C GLN A 91 -15.08 0.48 -27.99
N ARG A 92 -15.04 -0.81 -27.66
CA ARG A 92 -16.14 -1.76 -27.89
C ARG A 92 -17.42 -1.30 -27.21
N ASP A 93 -17.30 -0.83 -25.96
CA ASP A 93 -18.44 -0.52 -25.10
C ASP A 93 -18.82 0.98 -25.13
N ASN A 94 -18.21 1.76 -26.02
CA ASN A 94 -18.40 3.21 -26.16
C ASN A 94 -18.19 4.00 -24.85
N VAL A 95 -17.20 3.59 -24.04
CA VAL A 95 -16.82 4.27 -22.81
C VAL A 95 -15.76 5.34 -23.12
N PRO A 96 -16.04 6.64 -22.89
CA PRO A 96 -15.03 7.68 -23.03
C PRO A 96 -13.99 7.59 -21.91
N HIS A 97 -12.78 8.06 -22.18
CA HIS A 97 -11.69 8.14 -21.22
C HIS A 97 -11.19 9.58 -21.04
N ALA A 98 -10.52 9.85 -19.91
CA ALA A 98 -9.83 11.10 -19.65
C ALA A 98 -8.71 11.36 -20.68
N PRO A 99 -8.27 12.61 -20.88
CA PRO A 99 -7.02 12.87 -21.61
C PRO A 99 -5.81 12.36 -20.82
N LEU A 100 -4.63 12.38 -21.45
CA LEU A 100 -3.37 12.17 -20.72
C LEU A 100 -3.15 13.29 -19.69
N ALA A 101 -2.58 12.91 -18.55
CA ALA A 101 -2.09 13.82 -17.53
C ALA A 101 -1.03 14.76 -18.14
N ASN A 102 -1.05 16.03 -17.71
CA ASN A 102 0.02 16.97 -18.05
C ASN A 102 1.33 16.56 -17.35
N ASP A 103 2.43 17.23 -17.70
CA ASP A 103 3.74 16.85 -17.18
C ASP A 103 3.91 17.03 -15.67
N TYR A 104 3.22 18.02 -15.07
CA TYR A 104 3.25 18.22 -13.63
C TYR A 104 2.52 17.09 -12.88
N GLU A 105 1.31 16.76 -13.34
CA GLU A 105 0.49 15.67 -12.81
C GLU A 105 1.23 14.33 -12.94
N PHE A 106 1.72 14.00 -14.14
CA PHE A 106 2.48 12.78 -14.39
C PHE A 106 3.74 12.69 -13.51
N CYS A 107 4.57 13.74 -13.49
CA CYS A 107 5.83 13.73 -12.75
C CYS A 107 5.59 13.56 -11.26
N ARG A 108 4.66 14.34 -10.67
CA ARG A 108 4.32 14.20 -9.26
C ARG A 108 3.83 12.78 -8.93
N ARG A 109 2.93 12.24 -9.75
CA ARG A 109 2.33 10.92 -9.54
C ARG A 109 3.36 9.81 -9.57
N VAL A 110 4.22 9.78 -10.59
CA VAL A 110 5.21 8.71 -10.76
C VAL A 110 6.29 8.76 -9.67
N TYR A 111 6.65 9.95 -9.19
CA TYR A 111 7.52 10.13 -8.02
C TYR A 111 6.90 9.55 -6.75
N LEU A 112 5.64 9.88 -6.47
CA LEU A 112 4.92 9.37 -5.31
C LEU A 112 4.71 7.86 -5.37
N ASP A 113 4.32 7.32 -6.52
CA ASP A 113 4.01 5.90 -6.70
C ASP A 113 5.26 5.00 -6.72
N LEU A 114 6.35 5.45 -7.35
CA LEU A 114 7.56 4.61 -7.46
C LEU A 114 8.48 4.74 -6.26
N ILE A 115 8.62 5.95 -5.69
CA ILE A 115 9.63 6.22 -4.66
C ILE A 115 9.06 6.88 -3.40
N GLY A 116 7.74 7.07 -3.29
CA GLY A 116 7.09 7.56 -2.07
C GLY A 116 7.37 9.02 -1.71
N ARG A 117 7.97 9.80 -2.61
CA ARG A 117 8.39 11.19 -2.37
C ARG A 117 7.88 12.09 -3.48
N ILE A 118 7.72 13.38 -3.21
CA ILE A 118 7.44 14.39 -4.25
C ILE A 118 8.75 14.74 -4.99
N PRO A 119 8.74 15.30 -6.21
CA PRO A 119 9.96 15.81 -6.83
C PRO A 119 10.45 17.10 -6.13
N THR A 120 11.75 17.37 -6.16
CA THR A 120 12.29 18.69 -5.78
C THR A 120 11.98 19.75 -6.85
N PRO A 121 12.05 21.06 -6.53
CA PRO A 121 11.87 22.12 -7.54
C PRO A 121 12.75 21.96 -8.77
N ASP A 122 14.01 21.55 -8.60
CA ASP A 122 14.93 21.39 -9.72
C ASP A 122 14.59 20.17 -10.59
N GLN A 123 14.19 19.06 -9.98
CA GLN A 123 13.75 17.87 -10.69
C GLN A 123 12.50 18.14 -11.53
N ILE A 124 11.47 18.79 -10.96
CA ILE A 124 10.24 19.09 -11.70
C ILE A 124 10.50 20.10 -12.84
N LYS A 125 11.32 21.13 -12.61
CA LYS A 125 11.71 22.09 -13.65
C LYS A 125 12.46 21.40 -14.78
N ALA A 126 13.44 20.55 -14.46
CA ALA A 126 14.20 19.80 -15.46
C ALA A 126 13.30 18.90 -16.31
N PHE A 127 12.37 18.19 -15.68
CA PHE A 127 11.44 17.30 -16.38
C PHE A 127 10.48 18.05 -17.31
N VAL A 128 9.85 19.13 -16.83
CA VAL A 128 8.86 19.87 -17.61
C VAL A 128 9.52 20.62 -18.77
N ASN A 129 10.71 21.19 -18.55
CA ASN A 129 11.46 21.91 -19.59
C ASN A 129 12.15 20.97 -20.60
N SER A 130 12.25 19.67 -20.32
CA SER A 130 12.80 18.71 -21.27
C SER A 130 11.90 18.57 -22.50
N LYS A 131 12.51 18.66 -23.68
CA LYS A 131 11.88 18.47 -24.99
C LYS A 131 12.08 17.06 -25.56
N GLU A 132 12.70 16.16 -24.80
CA GLU A 132 12.97 14.82 -25.27
C GLU A 132 11.66 14.02 -25.43
N PRO A 133 11.46 13.34 -26.57
CA PRO A 133 10.20 12.64 -26.84
C PRO A 133 9.94 11.46 -25.88
N ASN A 134 10.98 10.91 -25.26
CA ASN A 134 10.90 9.78 -24.32
C ASN A 134 11.17 10.19 -22.86
N LYS A 135 11.04 11.48 -22.50
CA LYS A 135 11.34 11.96 -21.15
C LYS A 135 10.59 11.23 -20.03
N ARG A 136 9.34 10.80 -20.27
CA ARG A 136 8.54 10.02 -19.31
C ARG A 136 9.14 8.64 -19.05
N ASP A 137 9.55 7.95 -20.12
CA ASP A 137 10.15 6.62 -20.00
C ASP A 137 11.53 6.66 -19.33
N LYS A 138 12.32 7.71 -19.62
CA LYS A 138 13.60 7.97 -18.95
C LYS A 138 13.41 8.23 -17.45
N LEU A 139 12.46 9.09 -17.07
CA LEU A 139 12.17 9.37 -15.67
C LEU A 139 11.73 8.09 -14.93
N ILE A 140 10.87 7.28 -15.55
CA ILE A 140 10.45 5.99 -14.98
C ILE A 140 11.66 5.09 -14.72
N ASP A 141 12.58 4.95 -15.67
CA ASP A 141 13.77 4.11 -15.51
C ASP A 141 14.74 4.67 -14.47
N GLU A 142 14.89 5.99 -14.37
CA GLU A 142 15.68 6.64 -13.32
C GLU A 142 15.12 6.32 -11.93
N LEU A 143 13.81 6.50 -11.75
CA LEU A 143 13.15 6.28 -10.46
C LEU A 143 13.18 4.81 -10.04
N LEU A 144 12.89 3.87 -10.94
CA LEU A 144 12.94 2.42 -10.66
C LEU A 144 14.34 1.91 -10.30
N ASN A 145 15.39 2.59 -10.76
CA ASN A 145 16.77 2.21 -10.47
C ASN A 145 17.39 3.02 -9.32
N SER A 146 16.61 3.92 -8.71
CA SER A 146 17.06 4.71 -7.56
C SER A 146 17.12 3.88 -6.27
N PRO A 147 18.02 4.20 -5.33
CA PRO A 147 17.99 3.64 -3.97
C PRO A 147 16.66 3.91 -3.25
N THR A 148 16.00 5.03 -3.55
CA THR A 148 14.73 5.41 -2.93
C THR A 148 13.57 4.50 -3.33
N TRP A 149 13.64 3.86 -4.50
CA TRP A 149 12.69 2.80 -4.86
C TRP A 149 12.80 1.62 -3.89
N VAL A 150 14.02 1.26 -3.48
CA VAL A 150 14.24 0.21 -2.48
C VAL A 150 13.61 0.61 -1.16
N ASP A 151 13.85 1.83 -0.67
CA ASP A 151 13.25 2.34 0.57
C ASP A 151 11.72 2.25 0.56
N HIS A 152 11.09 2.70 -0.53
CA HIS A 152 9.64 2.75 -0.62
C HIS A 152 9.01 1.35 -0.64
N TRP A 153 9.51 0.48 -1.52
CA TRP A 153 8.91 -0.83 -1.71
C TRP A 153 9.30 -1.83 -0.62
N SER A 154 10.51 -1.76 -0.06
CA SER A 154 10.83 -2.57 1.12
C SER A 154 9.97 -2.18 2.32
N TYR A 155 9.66 -0.89 2.50
CA TYR A 155 8.76 -0.44 3.58
C TYR A 155 7.32 -0.94 3.36
N PHE A 156 6.81 -0.85 2.13
CA PHE A 156 5.50 -1.41 1.78
C PHE A 156 5.41 -2.91 2.09
N TYR A 157 6.41 -3.69 1.70
CA TYR A 157 6.45 -5.12 1.97
C TYR A 157 6.69 -5.44 3.45
N ALA A 158 7.47 -4.63 4.16
CA ALA A 158 7.62 -4.73 5.62
C ALA A 158 6.27 -4.53 6.33
N ASP A 159 5.42 -3.63 5.85
CA ASP A 159 4.05 -3.48 6.34
C ASP A 159 3.18 -4.69 6.00
N LEU A 160 3.21 -5.15 4.75
CA LEU A 160 2.44 -6.31 4.28
C LEU A 160 2.78 -7.59 5.05
N PHE A 161 4.07 -7.81 5.33
CA PHE A 161 4.57 -8.94 6.12
C PHE A 161 4.57 -8.69 7.61
N ARG A 162 4.07 -7.53 8.05
CA ARG A 162 3.91 -7.16 9.46
C ARG A 162 5.21 -7.22 10.25
N ALA A 163 6.30 -6.74 9.65
CA ALA A 163 7.65 -6.64 10.21
C ALA A 163 7.74 -5.67 11.44
N CYS A 164 7.43 -6.10 12.66
CA CYS A 164 7.51 -5.30 13.90
C CYS A 164 8.18 -6.00 15.09
N GLY A 165 9.08 -5.29 15.77
CA GLY A 165 9.99 -5.81 16.78
C GLY A 165 9.26 -6.33 18.02
N ASN A 166 8.10 -5.77 18.36
CA ASN A 166 7.31 -6.17 19.54
C ASN A 166 6.91 -7.66 19.57
N ARG A 167 6.83 -8.35 18.42
CA ARG A 167 6.52 -9.80 18.37
C ARG A 167 7.69 -10.65 17.87
N PHE A 168 8.68 -10.04 17.19
CA PHE A 168 9.83 -10.74 16.60
C PHE A 168 11.12 -10.69 17.43
N GLY A 169 11.21 -9.76 18.37
CA GLY A 169 12.48 -9.27 18.91
C GLY A 169 13.19 -8.33 17.94
N ASN A 170 13.96 -7.38 18.48
CA ASN A 170 14.65 -6.35 17.68
C ASN A 170 15.69 -6.91 16.68
N PRO A 171 16.52 -7.93 17.03
CA PRO A 171 17.49 -8.51 16.10
C PRO A 171 16.85 -9.09 14.84
N THR A 172 15.73 -9.81 14.99
CA THR A 172 14.99 -10.38 13.86
C THR A 172 14.49 -9.30 12.91
N LEU A 173 13.87 -8.24 13.46
CA LEU A 173 13.35 -7.14 12.65
C LEU A 173 14.46 -6.52 11.81
N LYS A 174 15.63 -6.28 12.42
CA LYS A 174 16.80 -5.74 11.73
C LYS A 174 17.23 -6.63 10.56
N HIS A 175 17.45 -7.92 10.81
CA HIS A 175 17.93 -8.82 9.77
C HIS A 175 16.88 -9.00 8.66
N PHE A 176 15.60 -9.08 9.02
CA PHE A 176 14.52 -9.19 8.05
C PHE A 176 14.38 -7.91 7.20
N ASP A 177 14.42 -6.72 7.79
CA ASP A 177 14.41 -5.44 7.04
C ASP A 177 15.61 -5.33 6.10
N ALA A 178 16.81 -5.69 6.57
CA ALA A 178 18.01 -5.71 5.74
C ALA A 178 17.88 -6.69 4.56
N TRP A 179 17.37 -7.91 4.81
CA TRP A 179 17.15 -8.90 3.76
C TRP A 179 16.06 -8.48 2.77
N LEU A 180 14.99 -7.81 3.23
CA LEU A 180 13.98 -7.19 2.37
C LEU A 180 14.66 -6.18 1.44
N ARG A 181 15.35 -5.18 2.00
CA ARG A 181 16.05 -4.14 1.23
C ARG A 181 17.02 -4.72 0.21
N GLN A 182 17.84 -5.70 0.61
CA GLN A 182 18.77 -6.38 -0.30
C GLN A 182 18.04 -7.14 -1.42
N SER A 183 16.92 -7.80 -1.12
CA SER A 183 16.13 -8.52 -2.12
C SER A 183 15.52 -7.57 -3.16
N PHE A 184 15.05 -6.40 -2.74
CA PHE A 184 14.57 -5.35 -3.66
C PHE A 184 15.73 -4.76 -4.47
N GLN A 185 16.86 -4.43 -3.83
CA GLN A 185 18.02 -3.87 -4.52
C GLN A 185 18.55 -4.81 -5.62
N ALA A 186 18.51 -6.12 -5.40
CA ALA A 186 18.91 -7.13 -6.36
C ALA A 186 17.84 -7.46 -7.43
N ASP A 187 16.66 -6.82 -7.38
CA ASP A 187 15.46 -7.20 -8.17
C ASP A 187 15.22 -8.72 -8.14
N LYS A 188 15.28 -9.30 -6.92
CA LYS A 188 15.13 -10.75 -6.73
C LYS A 188 13.80 -11.21 -7.33
N PRO A 189 13.79 -12.27 -8.17
CA PRO A 189 12.56 -12.86 -8.67
C PRO A 189 11.58 -13.15 -7.54
N TYR A 190 10.32 -12.70 -7.68
CA TYR A 190 9.35 -12.77 -6.59
C TYR A 190 9.02 -14.20 -6.16
N ASP A 191 9.06 -15.17 -7.07
CA ASP A 191 8.93 -16.59 -6.76
C ASP A 191 10.05 -17.08 -5.82
N LYS A 192 11.30 -16.63 -6.05
CA LYS A 192 12.44 -16.95 -5.19
C LYS A 192 12.37 -16.23 -3.86
N PHE A 193 12.00 -14.96 -3.88
CA PHE A 193 11.77 -14.17 -2.68
C PHE A 193 10.74 -14.83 -1.73
N VAL A 194 9.61 -15.29 -2.28
CA VAL A 194 8.58 -16.01 -1.50
C VAL A 194 9.04 -17.40 -1.09
N THR A 195 9.71 -18.13 -1.98
CA THR A 195 10.28 -19.46 -1.66
C THR A 195 11.23 -19.37 -0.46
N GLU A 196 12.17 -18.43 -0.48
CA GLU A 196 13.12 -18.21 0.62
C GLU A 196 12.41 -17.97 1.95
N MET A 197 11.37 -17.11 2.00
CA MET A 197 10.60 -16.88 3.22
C MET A 197 9.91 -18.15 3.74
N LEU A 198 9.31 -18.93 2.85
CA LEU A 198 8.54 -20.12 3.24
C LEU A 198 9.42 -21.30 3.63
N THR A 199 10.66 -21.36 3.14
CA THR A 199 11.62 -22.43 3.46
C THR A 199 12.68 -22.03 4.47
N ALA A 200 12.72 -20.77 4.92
CA ALA A 200 13.74 -20.28 5.83
C ALA A 200 13.78 -21.06 7.16
N SER A 201 14.97 -21.19 7.74
CA SER A 201 15.19 -21.85 9.03
C SER A 201 16.15 -21.02 9.87
N ALA A 202 16.06 -21.17 11.19
CA ALA A 202 16.97 -20.55 12.15
C ALA A 202 17.39 -21.62 13.19
N PRO A 203 18.20 -22.61 12.81
CA PRO A 203 18.44 -23.78 13.66
C PRO A 203 19.15 -23.43 14.97
N ASN A 204 20.02 -22.41 14.95
CA ASN A 204 20.83 -22.02 16.11
C ASN A 204 20.29 -20.75 16.80
N THR A 205 19.97 -19.72 16.02
CA THR A 205 19.49 -18.43 16.53
C THR A 205 19.03 -17.53 15.38
N ASN A 206 18.10 -16.62 15.66
CA ASN A 206 17.63 -15.52 14.80
C ASN A 206 18.58 -14.32 14.69
N TRP A 207 19.71 -14.36 15.41
CA TRP A 207 20.72 -13.30 15.41
C TRP A 207 21.69 -13.38 14.24
N MET A 208 21.59 -14.42 13.41
CA MET A 208 22.45 -14.63 12.26
C MET A 208 21.74 -14.13 10.98
N PRO A 209 22.46 -13.51 10.03
CA PRO A 209 21.86 -13.02 8.78
C PRO A 209 21.19 -14.10 7.91
N ASP A 210 21.62 -15.35 8.01
CA ASP A 210 21.03 -16.50 7.29
C ASP A 210 19.60 -16.83 7.76
N ALA A 211 19.25 -16.47 9.00
CA ALA A 211 17.90 -16.57 9.55
C ALA A 211 17.00 -15.39 9.15
N ALA A 212 17.48 -14.41 8.38
CA ALA A 212 16.71 -13.18 8.11
C ALA A 212 15.31 -13.46 7.53
N ALA A 213 15.22 -14.30 6.50
CA ALA A 213 13.97 -14.61 5.81
C ALA A 213 12.95 -15.36 6.70
N SER A 214 13.38 -16.00 7.80
CA SER A 214 12.43 -16.67 8.72
C SER A 214 11.57 -15.69 9.49
N GLY A 215 11.91 -14.40 9.48
CA GLY A 215 11.07 -13.32 10.03
C GLY A 215 9.63 -13.35 9.49
N PHE A 216 9.38 -13.81 8.26
CA PHE A 216 8.01 -13.95 7.78
C PHE A 216 7.22 -15.02 8.57
N LEU A 217 7.80 -16.20 8.77
CA LEU A 217 7.11 -17.33 9.41
C LEU A 217 6.94 -17.12 10.92
N THR A 218 7.95 -16.56 11.58
CA THR A 218 7.91 -16.37 13.03
C THR A 218 6.84 -15.38 13.47
N ARG A 219 6.38 -14.53 12.54
CA ARG A 219 5.31 -13.55 12.80
C ARG A 219 4.04 -14.22 13.23
N TRP A 220 3.81 -15.41 12.70
CA TRP A 220 2.57 -16.16 12.80
C TRP A 220 2.61 -17.19 13.93
N HIS A 221 3.68 -17.19 14.73
CA HIS A 221 3.80 -18.03 15.92
C HIS A 221 2.61 -17.83 16.85
N GLN A 222 2.10 -18.93 17.39
CA GLN A 222 1.14 -18.97 18.46
C GLN A 222 1.73 -19.72 19.64
N THR A 223 1.88 -19.04 20.77
CA THR A 223 2.37 -19.61 22.02
C THR A 223 1.35 -20.62 22.56
N GLY A 224 1.78 -21.73 23.16
CA GLY A 224 0.90 -22.71 23.80
C GLY A 224 0.26 -22.22 25.10
N ALA A 225 -0.03 -23.16 26.00
CA ALA A 225 -0.65 -22.86 27.29
C ALA A 225 0.21 -21.91 28.16
N THR A 226 1.52 -21.87 27.92
CA THR A 226 2.44 -20.88 28.48
C THR A 226 3.12 -20.10 27.37
N MET A 227 3.69 -18.92 27.70
CA MET A 227 4.45 -18.12 26.74
C MET A 227 5.74 -18.79 26.24
N TYR A 228 6.13 -19.92 26.83
CA TYR A 228 7.36 -20.67 26.52
C TYR A 228 7.10 -21.93 25.70
N ASP A 229 5.83 -22.33 25.56
CA ASP A 229 5.42 -23.46 24.74
C ASP A 229 5.01 -22.96 23.34
N ASP A 230 5.15 -23.82 22.33
CA ASP A 230 4.70 -23.57 20.96
C ASP A 230 3.42 -24.37 20.69
N ASN A 231 2.39 -23.71 20.19
CA ASN A 231 1.21 -24.38 19.64
C ASN A 231 1.44 -24.63 18.15
N TYR A 232 2.12 -25.73 17.87
CA TYR A 232 2.62 -26.06 16.53
C TYR A 232 1.53 -26.03 15.46
N GLU A 233 0.38 -26.65 15.74
CA GLU A 233 -0.72 -26.72 14.77
C GLU A 233 -1.38 -25.36 14.57
N ASP A 234 -1.60 -24.55 15.62
CA ASP A 234 -2.15 -23.20 15.45
C ASP A 234 -1.16 -22.28 14.72
N THR A 235 0.14 -22.43 14.96
CA THR A 235 1.21 -21.73 14.22
C THR A 235 1.17 -22.12 12.73
N ALA A 236 1.09 -23.41 12.41
CA ALA A 236 0.99 -23.90 11.03
C ALA A 236 -0.29 -23.38 10.33
N ASP A 237 -1.41 -23.37 11.04
CA ASP A 237 -2.68 -22.84 10.54
C ASP A 237 -2.59 -21.34 10.23
N GLU A 238 -2.02 -20.54 11.14
CA GLU A 238 -1.80 -19.10 10.91
C GLU A 238 -0.88 -18.85 9.72
N VAL A 239 0.21 -19.60 9.59
CA VAL A 239 1.10 -19.48 8.43
C VAL A 239 0.31 -19.70 7.14
N ILE A 240 -0.55 -20.72 7.05
CA ILE A 240 -1.35 -20.97 5.84
C ILE A 240 -2.39 -19.90 5.57
N VAL A 241 -3.10 -19.42 6.60
CA VAL A 241 -4.07 -18.34 6.43
C VAL A 241 -3.40 -17.13 5.80
N ASN A 242 -2.27 -16.69 6.38
CA ASN A 242 -1.62 -15.46 5.97
C ASN A 242 -0.85 -15.63 4.66
N THR A 243 -0.22 -16.79 4.44
CA THR A 243 0.42 -17.12 3.15
C THR A 243 -0.59 -17.16 2.01
N SER A 244 -1.76 -17.76 2.22
CA SER A 244 -2.80 -17.83 1.18
C SER A 244 -3.44 -16.47 0.93
N ARG A 245 -3.68 -15.70 2.00
CA ARG A 245 -4.21 -14.34 1.89
C ARG A 245 -3.28 -13.42 1.10
N ILE A 246 -1.97 -13.46 1.39
CA ILE A 246 -0.98 -12.55 0.80
C ILE A 246 -0.58 -13.00 -0.60
N PHE A 247 -0.28 -14.29 -0.80
CA PHE A 247 0.35 -14.77 -2.04
C PHE A 247 -0.62 -15.43 -3.02
N LEU A 248 -1.82 -15.81 -2.58
CA LEU A 248 -2.89 -16.29 -3.48
C LEU A 248 -4.06 -15.32 -3.56
N GLY A 249 -4.13 -14.33 -2.67
CA GLY A 249 -5.28 -13.43 -2.58
C GLY A 249 -6.55 -14.15 -2.14
N ILE A 250 -6.43 -15.29 -1.44
CA ILE A 250 -7.56 -16.10 -0.99
C ILE A 250 -7.59 -16.13 0.54
N ASN A 251 -8.71 -15.73 1.12
CA ASN A 251 -8.87 -15.74 2.57
C ASN A 251 -9.40 -17.09 3.08
N TYR A 252 -8.49 -17.98 3.49
CA TYR A 252 -8.86 -19.27 4.11
C TYR A 252 -9.21 -19.18 5.60
N GLN A 253 -9.26 -17.99 6.21
CA GLN A 253 -9.58 -17.85 7.64
C GLN A 253 -10.93 -18.48 7.98
N CYS A 254 -11.95 -18.30 7.14
CA CYS A 254 -13.28 -18.88 7.38
C CYS A 254 -13.23 -20.41 7.46
N ILE A 255 -12.62 -21.05 6.45
CA ILE A 255 -12.55 -22.51 6.40
C ILE A 255 -11.57 -23.12 7.42
N SER A 256 -10.75 -22.29 8.08
CA SER A 256 -9.90 -22.74 9.19
C SER A 256 -10.70 -23.03 10.47
N CYS A 257 -11.92 -22.48 10.59
CA CYS A 257 -12.80 -22.67 11.75
C CYS A 257 -13.96 -23.62 11.45
N HIS A 258 -14.58 -23.56 10.27
CA HIS A 258 -15.76 -24.37 9.93
C HIS A 258 -15.72 -24.85 8.46
N ASN A 259 -16.55 -25.84 8.11
CA ASN A 259 -16.73 -26.22 6.70
C ASN A 259 -17.46 -25.11 5.95
N GLY A 260 -17.22 -24.95 4.64
CA GLY A 260 -17.81 -23.85 3.88
C GLY A 260 -19.32 -23.95 3.67
N LYS A 261 -19.81 -25.17 3.42
CA LYS A 261 -21.24 -25.43 3.15
C LYS A 261 -22.12 -24.99 4.32
N GLY A 262 -23.14 -24.20 4.03
CA GLY A 262 -24.11 -23.65 4.98
C GLY A 262 -23.70 -22.30 5.58
N PHE A 263 -22.50 -21.80 5.27
CA PHE A 263 -21.95 -20.57 5.87
C PHE A 263 -21.37 -19.59 4.84
N LEU A 264 -20.81 -20.08 3.73
CA LEU A 264 -20.02 -19.25 2.80
C LEU A 264 -20.72 -18.95 1.46
N GLU A 265 -21.97 -19.37 1.27
CA GLU A 265 -22.76 -19.16 0.04
C GLU A 265 -23.02 -17.70 -0.33
N LYS A 266 -22.75 -16.77 0.60
CA LYS A 266 -22.81 -15.31 0.34
C LYS A 266 -21.43 -14.66 0.21
N VAL A 267 -20.36 -15.40 0.48
CA VAL A 267 -18.99 -14.88 0.61
C VAL A 267 -18.07 -15.44 -0.47
N SER A 268 -18.07 -16.75 -0.68
CA SER A 268 -17.28 -17.41 -1.73
C SER A 268 -17.90 -18.74 -2.17
N LEU A 269 -18.09 -18.86 -3.47
CA LEU A 269 -18.53 -20.09 -4.14
C LEU A 269 -17.48 -21.19 -4.04
N ASP A 270 -16.20 -20.87 -4.28
CA ASP A 270 -15.12 -21.85 -4.14
C ASP A 270 -15.05 -22.39 -2.71
N LEU A 271 -15.02 -21.52 -1.70
CA LEU A 271 -14.90 -21.95 -0.31
C LEU A 271 -16.14 -22.70 0.18
N THR A 272 -17.32 -22.46 -0.37
CA THR A 272 -18.55 -23.21 -0.05
C THR A 272 -18.36 -24.71 -0.26
N ALA A 273 -17.60 -25.11 -1.28
CA ALA A 273 -17.33 -26.52 -1.58
C ALA A 273 -16.22 -27.13 -0.70
N ARG A 274 -15.47 -26.31 0.05
CA ARG A 274 -14.30 -26.76 0.81
C ARG A 274 -14.65 -27.12 2.25
N LYS A 275 -13.92 -28.10 2.77
CA LYS A 275 -14.01 -28.56 4.14
C LYS A 275 -12.84 -28.03 4.95
N ARG A 276 -13.06 -27.92 6.26
CA ARG A 276 -12.02 -27.60 7.23
C ARG A 276 -10.84 -28.57 7.19
N LYS A 277 -11.10 -29.84 6.86
CA LYS A 277 -10.07 -30.85 6.65
C LYS A 277 -9.15 -30.53 5.46
N ASP A 278 -9.65 -29.86 4.41
CA ASP A 278 -8.84 -29.45 3.27
C ASP A 278 -7.84 -28.35 3.69
N PHE A 279 -8.26 -27.45 4.58
CA PHE A 279 -7.39 -26.46 5.20
C PHE A 279 -6.29 -27.12 6.05
N TRP A 280 -6.64 -28.09 6.92
CA TRP A 280 -5.64 -28.83 7.70
C TRP A 280 -4.65 -29.61 6.82
N ALA A 281 -5.12 -30.18 5.72
CA ALA A 281 -4.24 -30.82 4.74
C ALA A 281 -3.23 -29.83 4.13
N MET A 282 -3.61 -28.57 3.92
CA MET A 282 -2.67 -27.54 3.48
C MET A 282 -1.75 -27.08 4.64
N ALA A 283 -2.26 -26.95 5.86
CA ALA A 283 -1.45 -26.64 7.05
C ALA A 283 -0.40 -27.71 7.37
N ALA A 284 -0.69 -28.97 7.02
CA ALA A 284 0.20 -30.08 7.29
C ALA A 284 1.57 -29.99 6.60
N PHE A 285 1.75 -29.15 5.56
CA PHE A 285 3.07 -28.83 5.00
C PHE A 285 4.01 -28.16 6.01
N PHE A 286 3.46 -27.47 7.01
CA PHE A 286 4.18 -26.80 8.09
C PHE A 286 4.13 -27.60 9.40
N GLY A 287 3.53 -28.80 9.41
CA GLY A 287 3.35 -29.59 10.63
C GLY A 287 4.64 -30.06 11.30
N ARG A 288 5.76 -30.13 10.56
CA ARG A 288 7.08 -30.44 11.13
C ARG A 288 7.83 -29.20 11.64
N MET A 289 7.27 -28.02 11.47
CA MET A 289 7.87 -26.78 11.93
C MET A 289 7.86 -26.73 13.47
N ARG A 290 8.99 -26.34 14.05
CA ARG A 290 9.15 -26.14 15.50
C ARG A 290 9.77 -24.77 15.74
N MET A 291 9.10 -23.94 16.51
CA MET A 291 9.59 -22.62 16.89
C MET A 291 9.80 -22.57 18.39
N ARG A 292 11.04 -22.31 18.84
CA ARG A 292 11.34 -22.20 20.27
C ARG A 292 11.73 -20.76 20.56
N VAL A 293 10.91 -20.05 21.32
CA VAL A 293 11.11 -18.62 21.63
C VAL A 293 11.65 -18.47 23.06
N VAL A 294 12.71 -17.68 23.20
CA VAL A 294 13.27 -17.24 24.48
C VAL A 294 12.98 -15.75 24.62
N ALA A 295 11.77 -15.44 25.12
CA ALA A 295 11.19 -14.10 25.10
C ALA A 295 12.08 -13.01 25.74
N TYR A 296 12.76 -13.32 26.85
CA TYR A 296 13.63 -12.35 27.54
C TYR A 296 14.95 -12.03 26.81
N GLN A 297 15.30 -12.78 25.77
CA GLN A 297 16.55 -12.62 25.02
C GLN A 297 16.32 -12.20 23.56
N ASP A 298 15.07 -11.86 23.19
CA ASP A 298 14.70 -11.60 21.79
C ASP A 298 15.22 -12.70 20.84
N ARG A 299 15.21 -13.96 21.31
CA ARG A 299 15.82 -15.09 20.62
C ARG A 299 14.79 -16.13 20.23
N TYR A 300 14.94 -16.70 19.04
CA TYR A 300 14.21 -17.92 18.66
C TYR A 300 15.08 -18.88 17.85
N THR A 301 14.65 -20.13 17.81
CA THR A 301 15.03 -21.09 16.76
C THR A 301 13.83 -21.51 15.94
N LEU A 302 14.06 -21.83 14.67
CA LEU A 302 13.07 -22.34 13.72
C LEU A 302 13.64 -23.56 12.98
N THR A 303 13.08 -24.73 13.26
CA THR A 303 13.55 -26.04 12.75
C THR A 303 12.41 -26.83 12.11
N GLU A 304 12.75 -27.94 11.44
CA GLU A 304 11.81 -28.88 10.80
C GLU A 304 11.83 -30.29 11.44
N ASP A 305 12.16 -30.38 12.72
CA ASP A 305 12.30 -31.62 13.50
C ASP A 305 10.99 -32.08 14.19
N GLY A 306 9.85 -31.48 13.85
CA GLY A 306 8.55 -31.84 14.45
C GLY A 306 7.93 -33.13 13.92
N ASP A 307 7.03 -33.71 14.70
CA ASP A 307 6.40 -35.02 14.44
C ASP A 307 5.37 -35.01 13.29
N GLY A 308 5.05 -33.83 12.76
CA GLY A 308 3.99 -33.62 11.78
C GLY A 308 2.74 -32.97 12.38
N TYR A 309 1.71 -32.79 11.56
CA TYR A 309 0.50 -32.07 11.94
C TYR A 309 -0.51 -32.99 12.64
N ASN A 310 -0.87 -32.67 13.87
CA ASN A 310 -1.82 -33.46 14.66
C ASN A 310 -3.24 -32.86 14.63
N THR A 311 -4.16 -33.47 13.89
CA THR A 311 -5.58 -33.07 13.85
C THR A 311 -6.36 -33.35 15.13
N LYS A 312 -5.75 -34.00 16.13
CA LYS A 312 -6.30 -34.12 17.48
C LYS A 312 -5.70 -33.08 18.45
N GLY A 313 -4.76 -32.27 17.97
CA GLY A 313 -4.13 -31.19 18.73
C GLY A 313 -5.14 -30.11 19.10
N TRP A 314 -5.06 -29.65 20.33
CA TRP A 314 -5.88 -28.56 20.85
C TRP A 314 -5.61 -27.25 20.10
N SER A 315 -6.64 -26.44 19.90
CA SER A 315 -6.52 -25.09 19.33
C SER A 315 -6.96 -24.05 20.36
N GLN A 316 -6.21 -22.95 20.46
CA GLN A 316 -6.59 -21.78 21.27
C GLN A 316 -7.13 -20.63 20.41
N VAL A 317 -6.74 -20.59 19.14
CA VAL A 317 -7.12 -19.52 18.20
C VAL A 317 -8.40 -19.87 17.43
N ARG A 318 -8.64 -21.17 17.20
CA ARG A 318 -9.71 -21.66 16.33
C ARG A 318 -10.63 -22.61 17.10
N LEU A 319 -11.73 -23.00 16.44
CA LEU A 319 -12.56 -24.10 16.92
C LEU A 319 -11.72 -25.36 17.11
N GLN A 320 -12.11 -26.25 18.04
CA GLN A 320 -11.33 -27.47 18.28
C GLN A 320 -11.28 -28.34 17.03
N ARG A 321 -10.13 -29.00 16.79
CA ARG A 321 -9.96 -29.89 15.66
C ARG A 321 -10.75 -31.19 15.89
N GLU A 322 -11.28 -31.74 14.81
CA GLU A 322 -12.22 -32.88 14.87
C GLU A 322 -11.51 -34.24 14.73
N GLY A 323 -10.18 -34.25 14.60
CA GLY A 323 -9.39 -35.46 14.36
C GLY A 323 -9.41 -35.96 12.90
N GLY A 324 -8.84 -37.15 12.70
CA GLY A 324 -8.76 -37.85 11.42
C GLY A 324 -7.49 -37.55 10.62
N ASP A 325 -7.09 -38.50 9.78
CA ASP A 325 -5.79 -38.42 9.10
C ASP A 325 -5.80 -37.36 7.99
N VAL A 326 -4.74 -36.54 7.95
CA VAL A 326 -4.49 -35.57 6.89
C VAL A 326 -3.15 -35.86 6.24
N HIS A 327 -3.15 -35.87 4.91
CA HIS A 327 -1.94 -35.93 4.10
C HIS A 327 -1.66 -34.50 3.58
N PRO A 328 -0.44 -33.97 3.67
CA PRO A 328 -0.14 -32.63 3.16
C PRO A 328 -0.53 -32.51 1.69
N THR A 329 -1.52 -31.65 1.40
CA THR A 329 -2.16 -31.54 0.08
C THR A 329 -2.41 -30.09 -0.28
N PHE A 330 -1.99 -29.67 -1.48
CA PHE A 330 -2.20 -28.31 -1.93
C PHE A 330 -3.63 -28.12 -2.42
N ILE A 331 -4.38 -27.28 -1.72
CA ILE A 331 -5.84 -27.17 -1.85
C ILE A 331 -6.33 -26.80 -3.26
N LEU A 332 -5.54 -26.04 -4.03
CA LEU A 332 -5.91 -25.57 -5.37
C LEU A 332 -5.73 -26.63 -6.47
N THR A 333 -4.83 -27.60 -6.28
CA THR A 333 -4.50 -28.61 -7.31
C THR A 333 -4.79 -30.03 -6.87
N GLY A 334 -4.96 -30.27 -5.57
CA GLY A 334 -5.03 -31.62 -4.99
C GLY A 334 -3.69 -32.34 -4.96
N GLU A 335 -2.58 -31.67 -5.29
CA GLU A 335 -1.26 -32.29 -5.30
C GLU A 335 -0.83 -32.67 -3.88
N LYS A 336 -0.46 -33.94 -3.69
CA LYS A 336 -0.04 -34.52 -2.41
C LYS A 336 1.47 -34.46 -2.26
N ALA A 337 1.95 -34.18 -1.05
CA ALA A 337 3.38 -34.16 -0.76
C ALA A 337 4.01 -35.56 -0.74
N ASP A 338 5.28 -35.63 -1.12
CA ASP A 338 6.18 -36.75 -0.87
C ASP A 338 6.76 -36.62 0.55
N LEU A 339 6.32 -37.49 1.46
CA LEU A 339 6.71 -37.44 2.89
C LEU A 339 8.18 -37.82 3.14
N SER A 340 8.86 -38.39 2.13
CA SER A 340 10.30 -38.69 2.20
C SER A 340 11.20 -37.48 1.99
N LYS A 341 10.62 -36.35 1.53
CA LYS A 341 11.32 -35.09 1.25
C LYS A 341 10.88 -33.98 2.20
N PRO A 342 11.66 -32.90 2.34
CA PRO A 342 11.24 -31.71 3.07
C PRO A 342 9.90 -31.16 2.53
N LEU A 343 8.99 -30.78 3.44
CA LEU A 343 7.61 -30.43 3.08
C LEU A 343 7.48 -28.98 2.62
N ARG A 344 8.10 -28.02 3.32
CA ARG A 344 7.99 -26.59 2.99
C ARG A 344 8.51 -26.23 1.59
N PRO A 345 9.64 -26.80 1.10
CA PRO A 345 10.07 -26.59 -0.29
C PRO A 345 9.07 -27.11 -1.33
N GLN A 346 8.40 -28.24 -1.05
CA GLN A 346 7.35 -28.76 -1.94
C GLN A 346 6.15 -27.80 -2.00
N PHE A 347 5.71 -27.30 -0.83
CA PHE A 347 4.66 -26.29 -0.74
C PHE A 347 5.03 -25.00 -1.48
N ALA A 348 6.23 -24.46 -1.25
CA ALA A 348 6.71 -23.25 -1.90
C ALA A 348 6.73 -23.39 -3.43
N ARG A 349 7.15 -24.54 -3.96
CA ARG A 349 7.06 -24.86 -5.39
C ARG A 349 5.61 -24.91 -5.86
N MET A 350 4.71 -25.64 -5.18
CA MET A 350 3.30 -25.74 -5.56
C MET A 350 2.63 -24.36 -5.59
N LEU A 351 2.90 -23.53 -4.57
CA LEU A 351 2.42 -22.16 -4.48
C LEU A 351 2.93 -21.30 -5.64
N THR A 352 4.25 -21.20 -5.82
CA THR A 352 4.87 -20.24 -6.76
C THR A 352 4.69 -20.61 -8.24
N THR A 353 4.47 -21.90 -8.53
CA THR A 353 4.16 -22.38 -9.89
C THR A 353 2.68 -22.28 -10.25
N ASN A 354 1.79 -22.06 -9.28
CA ASN A 354 0.37 -21.96 -9.54
C ASN A 354 0.03 -20.61 -10.24
N PRO A 355 -0.79 -20.59 -11.30
CA PRO A 355 -1.17 -19.33 -11.96
C PRO A 355 -1.79 -18.28 -11.03
N GLN A 356 -2.48 -18.72 -9.97
CA GLN A 356 -3.08 -17.83 -8.98
C GLN A 356 -2.04 -16.99 -8.23
N PHE A 357 -0.82 -17.52 -8.03
CA PHE A 357 0.27 -16.77 -7.40
C PHE A 357 0.63 -15.51 -8.23
N ALA A 358 0.76 -15.68 -9.55
CA ALA A 358 1.01 -14.57 -10.45
C ALA A 358 -0.17 -13.59 -10.48
N ARG A 359 -1.42 -14.08 -10.58
CA ARG A 359 -2.64 -13.25 -10.55
C ARG A 359 -2.75 -12.38 -9.30
N ALA A 360 -2.56 -12.99 -8.13
CA ALA A 360 -2.62 -12.28 -6.86
C ALA A 360 -1.53 -11.20 -6.76
N THR A 361 -0.30 -11.54 -7.18
CA THR A 361 0.83 -10.60 -7.17
C THR A 361 0.58 -9.41 -8.09
N VAL A 362 0.16 -9.63 -9.35
CA VAL A 362 -0.08 -8.52 -10.28
C VAL A 362 -1.24 -7.65 -9.84
N ASN A 363 -2.30 -8.23 -9.25
CA ASN A 363 -3.45 -7.49 -8.73
C ASN A 363 -3.09 -6.64 -7.50
N LEU A 364 -2.26 -7.18 -6.58
CA LEU A 364 -1.74 -6.43 -5.44
C LEU A 364 -0.96 -5.19 -5.87
N ILE A 365 -0.05 -5.36 -6.83
CA ILE A 365 0.77 -4.26 -7.35
C ILE A 365 -0.10 -3.29 -8.14
N TRP A 366 -1.01 -3.77 -8.99
CA TRP A 366 -1.97 -2.94 -9.73
C TRP A 366 -2.76 -2.01 -8.80
N LYS A 367 -3.29 -2.54 -7.69
CA LYS A 367 -4.02 -1.76 -6.68
C LYS A 367 -3.21 -0.58 -6.14
N GLN A 368 -1.89 -0.71 -5.98
CA GLN A 368 -1.04 0.38 -5.47
C GLN A 368 -0.95 1.55 -6.46
N PHE A 369 -1.01 1.29 -7.76
CA PHE A 369 -0.90 2.32 -8.80
C PHE A 369 -2.26 2.90 -9.21
N PHE A 370 -3.30 2.07 -9.31
CA PHE A 370 -4.62 2.51 -9.76
C PHE A 370 -5.58 2.86 -8.61
N GLY A 371 -5.24 2.56 -7.36
CA GLY A 371 -6.13 2.76 -6.21
C GLY A 371 -7.33 1.79 -6.15
N LEU A 372 -7.53 0.98 -7.18
CA LEU A 372 -8.54 -0.08 -7.29
C LEU A 372 -7.91 -1.32 -7.96
N GLY A 373 -8.16 -2.50 -7.40
CA GLY A 373 -7.72 -3.78 -7.96
C GLY A 373 -8.59 -4.22 -9.12
N ILE A 374 -8.06 -5.08 -9.99
CA ILE A 374 -8.88 -5.80 -10.99
C ILE A 374 -9.83 -6.77 -10.27
N VAL A 375 -9.35 -7.37 -9.17
CA VAL A 375 -10.18 -8.00 -8.13
C VAL A 375 -10.00 -7.19 -6.86
N ASP A 376 -11.11 -6.68 -6.31
CA ASP A 376 -11.10 -5.85 -5.10
C ASP A 376 -12.26 -6.27 -4.17
N PRO A 377 -12.00 -6.57 -2.88
CA PRO A 377 -10.71 -6.53 -2.18
C PRO A 377 -9.67 -7.54 -2.72
N ILE A 378 -8.39 -7.19 -2.57
CA ILE A 378 -7.24 -7.94 -3.15
C ILE A 378 -7.06 -9.36 -2.60
N ASP A 379 -7.66 -9.65 -1.44
CA ASP A 379 -7.57 -10.92 -0.70
C ASP A 379 -8.88 -11.73 -0.74
N SER A 380 -9.78 -11.34 -1.64
CA SER A 380 -11.12 -11.91 -1.75
C SER A 380 -11.30 -12.74 -3.03
N PHE A 381 -10.22 -13.20 -3.67
CA PHE A 381 -10.34 -14.01 -4.89
C PHE A 381 -11.18 -15.27 -4.65
N ASP A 382 -12.15 -15.48 -5.52
CA ASP A 382 -13.01 -16.66 -5.54
C ASP A 382 -12.73 -17.45 -6.82
N MET A 383 -12.12 -18.63 -6.70
CA MET A 383 -11.65 -19.41 -7.85
C MET A 383 -12.80 -19.80 -8.80
N ALA A 384 -14.02 -19.95 -8.27
CA ALA A 384 -15.18 -20.26 -9.08
C ALA A 384 -15.61 -19.07 -9.97
N ARG A 385 -15.23 -17.83 -9.61
CA ARG A 385 -15.66 -16.58 -10.25
C ARG A 385 -14.55 -15.85 -11.01
N GLN A 386 -13.47 -16.54 -11.36
CA GLN A 386 -12.36 -15.95 -12.13
C GLN A 386 -12.44 -16.23 -13.63
N ASP A 387 -12.89 -17.43 -14.01
CA ASP A 387 -12.95 -17.83 -15.41
C ASP A 387 -14.22 -17.23 -16.05
N PRO A 388 -14.10 -16.35 -17.07
CA PRO A 388 -15.26 -15.80 -17.75
C PRO A 388 -16.12 -16.87 -18.46
N LYS A 389 -15.61 -18.10 -18.61
CA LYS A 389 -16.34 -19.24 -19.18
C LYS A 389 -17.04 -20.10 -18.13
N ALA A 390 -16.81 -19.87 -16.84
CA ALA A 390 -17.46 -20.64 -15.79
C ALA A 390 -18.97 -20.39 -15.75
N ALA A 391 -19.76 -21.46 -15.60
CA ALA A 391 -21.18 -21.36 -15.34
C ALA A 391 -21.41 -20.96 -13.88
N LEU A 392 -21.81 -19.72 -13.65
CA LEU A 392 -22.09 -19.19 -12.31
C LEU A 392 -23.58 -19.28 -11.98
N PRO A 393 -23.95 -19.47 -10.69
CA PRO A 393 -25.35 -19.32 -10.28
C PRO A 393 -25.86 -17.90 -10.58
N ALA A 394 -27.15 -17.76 -10.87
CA ALA A 394 -27.73 -16.51 -11.39
C ALA A 394 -27.49 -15.25 -10.52
N SER A 395 -27.30 -15.41 -9.21
CA SER A 395 -27.02 -14.30 -8.28
C SER A 395 -25.55 -13.87 -8.23
N TRP A 396 -24.65 -14.58 -8.93
CA TRP A 396 -23.21 -14.35 -8.89
C TRP A 396 -22.69 -13.91 -10.25
N THR A 397 -21.76 -12.96 -10.25
CA THR A 397 -21.10 -12.44 -11.45
C THR A 397 -19.64 -12.85 -11.50
N CYS A 398 -18.99 -12.76 -12.66
CA CYS A 398 -17.53 -12.81 -12.73
C CYS A 398 -16.94 -11.75 -11.77
N GLN A 399 -15.90 -12.11 -11.03
CA GLN A 399 -15.32 -11.24 -10.00
C GLN A 399 -14.30 -10.25 -10.57
N PRO A 400 -13.30 -10.66 -11.39
CA PRO A 400 -12.40 -9.69 -12.02
C PRO A 400 -13.17 -8.71 -12.89
N THR A 401 -12.82 -7.42 -12.81
CA THR A 401 -13.36 -6.39 -13.72
C THR A 401 -12.94 -6.65 -15.16
N ASP A 402 -11.72 -7.17 -15.36
CA ASP A 402 -11.23 -7.67 -16.65
C ASP A 402 -10.34 -8.92 -16.43
N ALA A 403 -10.92 -10.11 -16.63
CA ALA A 403 -10.21 -11.37 -16.45
C ALA A 403 -9.09 -11.57 -17.49
N ASN A 404 -9.26 -11.09 -18.72
CA ASN A 404 -8.26 -11.26 -19.78
C ASN A 404 -7.04 -10.38 -19.52
N LEU A 405 -7.25 -9.16 -19.02
CA LEU A 405 -6.16 -8.28 -18.59
C LEU A 405 -5.38 -8.92 -17.42
N LEU A 406 -6.09 -9.43 -16.41
CA LEU A 406 -5.48 -10.09 -15.26
C LEU A 406 -4.59 -11.26 -15.68
N ASP A 407 -5.11 -12.14 -16.54
CA ASP A 407 -4.38 -13.30 -17.05
C ASP A 407 -3.18 -12.90 -17.91
N SER A 408 -3.33 -11.88 -18.76
CA SER A 408 -2.24 -11.40 -19.62
C SER A 408 -1.12 -10.75 -18.82
N LEU A 409 -1.45 -9.98 -17.77
CA LEU A 409 -0.47 -9.43 -16.83
C LEU A 409 0.23 -10.54 -16.03
N ALA A 410 -0.51 -11.53 -15.54
CA ALA A 410 0.07 -12.66 -14.82
C ALA A 410 1.03 -13.45 -15.72
N ALA A 411 0.66 -13.70 -16.98
CA ALA A 411 1.52 -14.36 -17.96
C ALA A 411 2.77 -13.53 -18.30
N ASP A 412 2.64 -12.21 -18.48
CA ASP A 412 3.79 -11.32 -18.70
C ASP A 412 4.72 -11.30 -17.48
N PHE A 413 4.18 -11.31 -16.26
CA PHE A 413 4.97 -11.36 -15.04
C PHE A 413 5.81 -12.66 -14.93
N VAL A 414 5.20 -13.81 -15.24
CA VAL A 414 5.92 -15.10 -15.30
C VAL A 414 6.98 -15.09 -16.41
N LYS A 415 6.63 -14.59 -17.60
CA LYS A 415 7.56 -14.47 -18.75
C LYS A 415 8.77 -13.59 -18.41
N ASN A 416 8.56 -12.52 -17.66
CA ASN A 416 9.61 -11.63 -17.17
C ASN A 416 10.25 -12.11 -15.85
N LYS A 417 10.20 -13.44 -15.59
CA LYS A 417 10.88 -14.11 -14.47
C LYS A 417 10.53 -13.51 -13.11
N PHE A 418 9.26 -13.14 -12.92
CA PHE A 418 8.75 -12.61 -11.66
C PHE A 418 9.44 -11.32 -11.16
N SER A 419 10.01 -10.49 -12.07
CA SER A 419 10.60 -9.19 -11.71
C SER A 419 9.50 -8.18 -11.35
N LEU A 420 9.44 -7.78 -10.08
CA LEU A 420 8.52 -6.73 -9.61
C LEU A 420 8.83 -5.40 -10.30
N LYS A 421 10.11 -5.06 -10.49
CA LYS A 421 10.51 -3.83 -11.15
C LYS A 421 10.02 -3.78 -12.60
N THR A 422 10.04 -4.91 -13.32
CA THR A 422 9.53 -5.01 -14.68
C THR A 422 8.00 -4.89 -14.73
N LEU A 423 7.29 -5.52 -13.81
CA LEU A 423 5.83 -5.37 -13.69
C LEU A 423 5.44 -3.90 -13.44
N MET A 424 6.07 -3.25 -12.46
CA MET A 424 5.83 -1.83 -12.16
C MET A 424 6.12 -0.94 -13.36
N ARG A 425 7.23 -1.20 -14.08
CA ARG A 425 7.58 -0.49 -15.33
C ARG A 425 6.49 -0.63 -16.38
N THR A 426 5.97 -1.83 -16.61
CA THR A 426 4.86 -2.08 -17.56
C THR A 426 3.63 -1.27 -17.17
N ILE A 427 3.27 -1.26 -15.88
CA ILE A 427 2.12 -0.48 -15.37
C ILE A 427 2.31 1.02 -15.63
N VAL A 428 3.40 1.63 -15.14
CA VAL A 428 3.55 3.09 -15.21
C VAL A 428 3.84 3.63 -16.62
N ARG A 429 4.33 2.77 -17.52
CA ARG A 429 4.50 3.11 -18.95
C ARG A 429 3.21 3.04 -19.76
N SER A 430 2.16 2.40 -19.24
CA SER A 430 0.87 2.33 -19.93
C SER A 430 0.26 3.73 -20.07
N SER A 431 -0.39 3.98 -21.18
CA SER A 431 -1.17 5.19 -21.35
C SER A 431 -2.35 5.25 -20.38
N ALA A 432 -2.93 4.09 -20.01
CA ALA A 432 -3.98 3.98 -19.00
C ALA A 432 -3.55 4.55 -17.63
N TYR A 433 -2.35 4.21 -17.16
CA TYR A 433 -1.81 4.79 -15.93
C TYR A 433 -1.60 6.30 -16.05
N GLN A 434 -1.24 6.79 -17.24
CA GLN A 434 -0.93 8.19 -17.52
C GLN A 434 -2.16 9.04 -17.85
N LEU A 435 -3.38 8.51 -17.77
CA LEU A 435 -4.60 9.31 -17.88
C LEU A 435 -4.67 10.34 -16.75
N SER A 436 -5.31 11.49 -16.99
CA SER A 436 -5.57 12.47 -15.94
C SER A 436 -6.67 11.98 -15.00
N SER A 437 -6.66 12.43 -13.74
CA SER A 437 -7.82 12.34 -12.85
C SER A 437 -9.00 13.20 -13.32
N ARG A 438 -8.72 14.25 -14.09
CA ARG A 438 -9.74 15.13 -14.70
C ARG A 438 -10.40 14.44 -15.89
N PHE A 439 -11.73 14.36 -15.84
CA PHE A 439 -12.55 13.83 -16.93
C PHE A 439 -13.23 14.97 -17.67
N ALA A 440 -13.14 15.02 -19.00
CA ALA A 440 -13.60 16.17 -19.80
C ALA A 440 -15.14 16.29 -19.91
N GLY A 441 -15.88 15.20 -19.62
CA GLY A 441 -17.34 15.16 -19.66
C GLY A 441 -17.97 14.78 -18.32
N GLU A 442 -19.22 14.34 -18.36
CA GLU A 442 -19.90 13.79 -17.19
C GLU A 442 -19.34 12.40 -16.83
N TRP A 443 -18.93 12.23 -15.57
CA TRP A 443 -18.46 10.95 -15.06
C TRP A 443 -19.64 10.04 -14.70
N LYS A 444 -19.64 8.81 -15.22
CA LYS A 444 -20.59 7.75 -14.83
C LYS A 444 -19.86 6.68 -14.00
N GLU A 445 -20.47 6.24 -12.90
CA GLU A 445 -19.89 5.20 -12.03
C GLU A 445 -19.60 3.90 -12.78
N SER A 446 -20.40 3.58 -13.81
CA SER A 446 -20.18 2.41 -14.67
C SER A 446 -18.88 2.44 -15.47
N TYR A 447 -18.19 3.57 -15.55
CA TYR A 447 -16.87 3.68 -16.18
C TYR A 447 -15.72 3.27 -15.25
N THR A 448 -16.00 3.07 -13.96
CA THR A 448 -14.99 2.73 -12.95
C THR A 448 -14.23 1.44 -13.28
N PRO A 449 -14.90 0.31 -13.65
CA PRO A 449 -14.21 -0.95 -13.96
C PRO A 449 -13.29 -0.87 -15.19
N TYR A 450 -13.47 0.13 -16.05
CA TYR A 450 -12.64 0.35 -17.23
C TYR A 450 -11.34 1.10 -16.90
N PHE A 451 -11.19 1.68 -15.70
CA PHE A 451 -10.09 2.58 -15.37
C PHE A 451 -9.98 3.75 -16.37
N ALA A 452 -11.14 4.31 -16.76
CA ALA A 452 -11.25 5.36 -17.79
C ALA A 452 -10.65 6.73 -17.38
N ARG A 453 -10.09 6.84 -16.18
CA ARG A 453 -9.30 7.96 -15.68
C ARG A 453 -8.38 7.46 -14.59
N HIS A 454 -7.36 8.23 -14.23
CA HIS A 454 -6.63 7.95 -13.01
C HIS A 454 -7.54 8.23 -11.80
N PHE A 455 -7.44 7.39 -10.78
CA PHE A 455 -8.22 7.58 -9.57
C PHE A 455 -7.39 8.29 -8.51
N VAL A 456 -8.03 9.23 -7.82
CA VAL A 456 -7.41 9.97 -6.74
C VAL A 456 -7.26 9.05 -5.53
N ARG A 457 -6.08 9.05 -4.91
CA ARG A 457 -5.82 8.34 -3.64
C ARG A 457 -5.16 9.27 -2.63
N GLN A 458 -5.54 9.14 -1.36
CA GLN A 458 -4.87 9.87 -0.29
C GLN A 458 -3.43 9.38 -0.16
N LEU A 459 -2.48 10.29 0.05
CA LEU A 459 -1.10 9.92 0.39
C LEU A 459 -1.07 9.11 1.68
N THR A 460 -0.20 8.10 1.73
CA THR A 460 0.04 7.38 2.99
C THR A 460 0.62 8.32 4.04
N ALA A 461 0.52 7.94 5.32
CA ALA A 461 1.14 8.69 6.41
C ALA A 461 2.62 8.99 6.14
N GLU A 462 3.35 7.99 5.64
CA GLU A 462 4.77 8.10 5.29
C GLU A 462 5.00 9.08 4.14
N GLN A 463 4.26 8.93 3.03
CA GLN A 463 4.35 9.83 1.87
C GLN A 463 4.04 11.28 2.26
N LEU A 464 2.98 11.49 3.05
CA LEU A 464 2.57 12.84 3.46
C LEU A 464 3.59 13.47 4.42
N HIS A 465 4.06 12.71 5.40
CA HIS A 465 5.12 13.14 6.32
C HIS A 465 6.39 13.55 5.57
N ASP A 466 6.86 12.68 4.67
CA ASP A 466 8.09 12.89 3.91
C ASP A 466 7.92 14.03 2.89
N ALA A 467 6.74 14.19 2.30
CA ALA A 467 6.38 15.33 1.46
C ALA A 467 6.42 16.65 2.25
N ILE A 468 5.94 16.70 3.50
CA ILE A 468 6.01 17.90 4.35
C ILE A 468 7.47 18.24 4.65
N CYS A 469 8.26 17.26 5.06
CA CYS A 469 9.69 17.46 5.34
C CYS A 469 10.44 17.97 4.10
N GLN A 470 10.13 17.41 2.92
CA GLN A 470 10.77 17.82 1.67
C GLN A 470 10.32 19.20 1.19
N ALA A 471 9.01 19.50 1.22
CA ALA A 471 8.48 20.79 0.80
C ALA A 471 8.99 21.94 1.69
N THR A 472 9.19 21.67 2.98
CA THR A 472 9.68 22.68 3.94
C THR A 472 11.20 22.72 4.05
N ASN A 473 11.92 21.77 3.47
CA ASN A 473 13.35 21.54 3.71
C ASN A 473 13.72 21.36 5.21
N VAL A 474 12.77 20.95 6.05
CA VAL A 474 13.01 20.67 7.47
C VAL A 474 12.79 19.19 7.71
N PHE A 475 13.86 18.44 7.91
CA PHE A 475 13.81 16.98 8.05
C PHE A 475 13.92 16.53 9.51
N GLY A 476 13.52 15.29 9.77
CA GLY A 476 13.79 14.65 11.05
C GLY A 476 15.20 14.07 11.12
N ASN A 477 15.59 13.67 12.33
CA ASN A 477 16.79 12.91 12.62
C ASN A 477 16.34 11.56 13.19
N TYR A 478 15.95 10.63 12.33
CA TYR A 478 15.32 9.37 12.74
C TYR A 478 16.40 8.33 13.04
N LYS A 479 16.59 8.01 14.31
CA LYS A 479 17.47 6.92 14.75
C LYS A 479 16.75 5.58 14.63
N HIS A 480 17.43 4.55 14.16
CA HIS A 480 16.93 3.17 14.21
C HIS A 480 16.90 2.67 15.67
N ASN A 481 16.06 1.67 15.94
CA ASN A 481 15.99 1.07 17.27
C ASN A 481 17.20 0.19 17.50
N ASP A 482 18.19 0.74 18.23
CA ASP A 482 19.52 0.15 18.33
C ASP A 482 19.79 -0.61 19.63
N TRP A 483 18.86 -1.47 20.06
CA TRP A 483 19.02 -2.17 21.36
C TRP A 483 19.93 -3.40 21.35
N THR A 484 20.60 -3.73 20.24
CA THR A 484 21.45 -4.93 20.13
C THR A 484 22.64 -4.79 19.16
N TYR A 485 23.05 -3.58 18.79
CA TYR A 485 24.16 -3.40 17.85
C TYR A 485 25.52 -3.43 18.55
N GLU A 486 26.49 -4.14 17.97
CA GLU A 486 27.91 -3.79 18.12
C GLU A 486 28.24 -2.46 17.40
N THR A 487 27.44 -2.03 16.41
CA THR A 487 27.56 -0.72 15.71
C THR A 487 26.21 -0.11 15.30
N PRO A 488 25.74 1.00 15.91
CA PRO A 488 24.50 1.71 15.56
C PRO A 488 24.37 2.08 14.08
N LEU A 489 23.16 2.03 13.51
CA LEU A 489 22.92 2.55 12.16
C LEU A 489 22.91 4.09 12.18
N PRO A 490 23.44 4.77 11.14
CA PRO A 490 23.36 6.22 11.07
C PRO A 490 21.91 6.66 10.98
N PRO A 491 21.55 7.79 11.59
CA PRO A 491 20.18 8.27 11.50
C PRO A 491 19.81 8.65 10.08
N VAL A 492 18.52 8.50 9.77
CA VAL A 492 17.96 8.72 8.44
C VAL A 492 17.07 9.96 8.39
N LYS A 493 16.88 10.45 7.17
CA LYS A 493 16.25 11.73 6.88
C LYS A 493 14.75 11.57 6.62
N TYR A 494 14.37 10.46 6.00
CA TYR A 494 13.00 10.15 5.60
C TYR A 494 12.42 9.01 6.42
N TRP A 495 11.09 8.98 6.57
CA TRP A 495 10.44 7.93 7.36
C TRP A 495 10.55 6.56 6.69
N THR A 496 10.49 6.48 5.36
CA THR A 496 10.63 5.20 4.62
C THR A 496 12.01 4.57 4.71
N GLU A 497 13.02 5.30 5.18
CA GLU A 497 14.39 4.81 5.42
C GLU A 497 14.51 4.12 6.80
N THR A 498 13.48 4.19 7.65
CA THR A 498 13.45 3.52 8.95
C THR A 498 13.13 2.02 8.81
N THR A 499 13.47 1.23 9.83
CA THR A 499 13.17 -0.22 9.89
C THR A 499 11.72 -0.51 10.27
N GLY A 500 10.99 0.47 10.82
CA GLY A 500 9.58 0.32 11.17
C GLY A 500 9.01 1.48 11.98
N PRO A 501 7.71 1.41 12.32
CA PRO A 501 7.01 2.47 13.06
C PRO A 501 7.41 2.55 14.55
N GLU A 502 8.09 1.52 15.06
CA GLU A 502 8.46 1.41 16.46
C GLU A 502 9.69 2.27 16.76
N GLY A 503 9.67 3.00 17.87
CA GLY A 503 10.83 3.69 18.47
C GLY A 503 11.49 4.84 17.67
N VAL A 504 11.11 5.09 16.42
CA VAL A 504 11.63 6.19 15.59
C VAL A 504 10.82 7.50 15.71
N GLY A 505 11.51 8.65 15.72
CA GLY A 505 10.89 9.99 15.57
C GLY A 505 10.39 10.67 16.84
N THR A 506 10.12 11.97 16.73
CA THR A 506 9.65 12.84 17.82
C THR A 506 8.18 12.53 18.20
N PRO A 507 7.71 12.89 19.41
CA PRO A 507 6.29 12.75 19.77
C PRO A 507 5.34 13.42 18.77
N ASP A 508 5.71 14.60 18.26
CA ASP A 508 4.95 15.34 17.25
C ASP A 508 4.83 14.53 15.94
N ALA A 509 5.93 13.95 15.46
CA ALA A 509 5.94 13.13 14.24
C ALA A 509 5.12 11.84 14.43
N LYS A 510 5.31 11.11 15.54
CA LYS A 510 4.55 9.88 15.82
C LYS A 510 3.04 10.13 15.89
N THR A 511 2.63 11.22 16.53
CA THR A 511 1.21 11.61 16.61
C THR A 511 0.66 11.94 15.24
N PHE A 512 1.42 12.66 14.41
CA PHE A 512 1.05 12.93 13.02
C PHE A 512 0.88 11.63 12.22
N MET A 513 1.88 10.75 12.23
CA MET A 513 1.85 9.48 11.49
C MET A 513 0.64 8.61 11.85
N ARG A 514 0.34 8.46 13.14
CA ARG A 514 -0.83 7.71 13.63
C ARG A 514 -2.15 8.34 13.19
N THR A 515 -2.24 9.67 13.21
CA THR A 515 -3.44 10.39 12.76
C THR A 515 -3.75 10.11 11.29
N PHE A 516 -2.71 9.93 10.47
CA PHE A 516 -2.82 9.61 9.04
C PHE A 516 -2.86 8.10 8.73
N GLY A 517 -3.09 7.25 9.74
CA GLY A 517 -3.33 5.82 9.53
C GLY A 517 -2.06 5.03 9.19
N GLN A 518 -0.89 5.45 9.71
CA GLN A 518 0.32 4.63 9.68
C GLN A 518 0.02 3.20 10.16
N SER A 519 0.54 2.21 9.44
CA SER A 519 0.47 0.81 9.88
C SER A 519 1.20 0.66 11.21
N ASN A 520 0.53 0.06 12.19
CA ASN A 520 1.20 -0.41 13.41
C ASN A 520 1.88 -1.77 13.19
N ARG A 521 1.76 -2.36 11.99
CA ARG A 521 2.20 -3.72 11.63
C ARG A 521 1.62 -4.83 12.52
N GLU A 522 0.67 -4.51 13.39
CA GLU A 522 -0.10 -5.44 14.22
C GLU A 522 -1.47 -5.78 13.62
N GLN A 523 -1.96 -4.96 12.71
CA GLN A 523 -3.20 -5.18 11.98
C GLN A 523 -2.93 -5.15 10.48
N PHE A 524 -3.74 -5.90 9.72
CA PHE A 524 -3.64 -5.94 8.26
C PHE A 524 -4.06 -4.64 7.61
N ASP A 525 -5.10 -4.00 8.16
CA ASP A 525 -5.71 -2.86 7.54
C ASP A 525 -5.10 -1.57 8.10
N ARG A 526 -4.53 -0.76 7.20
CA ARG A 526 -4.47 0.68 7.43
C ARG A 526 -5.92 1.15 7.63
N GLN A 527 -6.13 2.21 8.40
CA GLN A 527 -7.44 2.87 8.47
C GLN A 527 -7.39 4.12 7.57
N PRO A 528 -7.45 3.99 6.23
CA PRO A 528 -7.47 5.12 5.34
C PRO A 528 -8.87 5.72 5.37
N GLY A 529 -9.02 6.82 6.10
CA GLY A 529 -10.24 7.59 6.09
C GLY A 529 -9.90 9.04 6.27
N GLY A 530 -10.21 9.85 5.27
CA GLY A 530 -10.08 11.29 5.36
C GLY A 530 -10.96 11.82 6.48
N SER A 531 -10.39 12.13 7.65
CA SER A 531 -11.13 12.61 8.81
C SER A 531 -10.93 14.10 9.10
N ILE A 532 -11.93 14.73 9.72
CA ILE A 532 -11.79 16.06 10.33
C ILE A 532 -10.53 16.15 11.20
N LEU A 533 -10.18 15.07 11.91
CA LEU A 533 -8.97 15.01 12.73
C LEU A 533 -7.69 15.15 11.90
N GLN A 534 -7.62 14.49 10.74
CA GLN A 534 -6.48 14.62 9.82
C GLN A 534 -6.38 16.05 9.25
N ALA A 535 -7.49 16.65 8.83
CA ALA A 535 -7.50 18.05 8.39
C ALA A 535 -7.05 19.01 9.50
N MET A 536 -7.58 18.84 10.72
CA MET A 536 -7.18 19.63 11.89
C MET A 536 -5.70 19.43 12.25
N SER A 537 -5.18 18.21 12.09
CA SER A 537 -3.78 17.87 12.33
C SER A 537 -2.86 18.56 11.33
N LEU A 538 -3.18 18.58 10.03
CA LEU A 538 -2.41 19.34 9.04
C LEU A 538 -2.37 20.85 9.35
N MET A 539 -3.50 21.40 9.80
CA MET A 539 -3.61 22.83 10.09
C MET A 539 -2.88 23.23 11.38
N ASN A 540 -2.91 22.38 12.41
CA ASN A 540 -2.57 22.78 13.78
C ASN A 540 -1.44 21.98 14.44
N SER A 541 -1.04 20.84 13.87
CA SER A 541 -0.01 20.00 14.49
C SER A 541 1.31 20.78 14.63
N PRO A 542 1.99 20.68 15.79
CA PRO A 542 3.35 21.21 15.93
C PRO A 542 4.32 20.64 14.89
N PHE A 543 4.09 19.41 14.41
CA PHE A 543 4.88 18.81 13.33
C PHE A 543 4.86 19.66 12.05
N VAL A 544 3.69 20.18 11.66
CA VAL A 544 3.53 21.01 10.46
C VAL A 544 3.87 22.46 10.76
N THR A 545 3.27 23.02 11.81
CA THR A 545 3.30 24.46 12.07
C THR A 545 4.68 24.99 12.45
N LYS A 546 5.59 24.16 12.98
CA LYS A 546 6.99 24.55 13.23
C LYS A 546 7.84 24.52 11.96
N LYS A 547 7.53 23.66 10.98
CA LYS A 547 8.34 23.47 9.76
C LYS A 547 8.12 24.55 8.71
N VAL A 548 7.00 25.26 8.78
CA VAL A 548 6.67 26.35 7.84
C VAL A 548 7.23 27.71 8.26
N LEU A 549 7.85 27.81 9.44
CA LEU A 549 8.44 29.05 9.94
C LEU A 549 9.76 29.35 9.23
N ALA A 550 10.10 30.63 9.07
CA ALA A 550 11.39 31.07 8.51
C ALA A 550 12.53 30.92 9.53
N GLU A 551 12.77 29.69 9.97
CA GLU A 551 13.75 29.27 10.97
C GLU A 551 14.31 27.88 10.61
N ASN A 552 15.40 27.47 11.28
CA ASN A 552 15.99 26.13 11.18
C ASN A 552 16.36 25.71 9.74
N ASN A 553 16.80 26.65 8.91
CA ASN A 553 17.14 26.46 7.51
C ASN A 553 15.98 25.91 6.66
N SER A 554 14.75 26.24 7.04
CA SER A 554 13.57 25.93 6.24
C SER A 554 13.64 26.58 4.86
N LEU A 555 12.89 26.05 3.90
CA LEU A 555 12.76 26.64 2.57
C LEU A 555 12.25 28.08 2.67
N VAL A 556 11.32 28.34 3.59
CA VAL A 556 10.79 29.68 3.85
C VAL A 556 11.90 30.63 4.30
N GLU A 557 12.78 30.20 5.22
CA GLU A 557 13.92 31.01 5.65
C GLU A 557 14.85 31.35 4.48
N GLN A 558 15.14 30.36 3.64
CA GLN A 558 16.03 30.52 2.48
C GLN A 558 15.46 31.53 1.48
N VAL A 559 14.17 31.39 1.10
CA VAL A 559 13.55 32.31 0.12
C VAL A 559 13.36 33.72 0.68
N VAL A 560 13.04 33.85 1.97
CA VAL A 560 12.90 35.15 2.64
C VAL A 560 14.23 35.91 2.67
N LYS A 561 15.34 35.22 2.97
CA LYS A 561 16.70 35.81 3.01
C LYS A 561 17.35 35.98 1.62
N SER A 562 16.79 35.38 0.58
CA SER A 562 17.30 35.48 -0.78
C SER A 562 17.00 36.84 -1.45
N THR A 563 17.65 37.10 -2.57
CA THR A 563 17.38 38.25 -3.45
C THR A 563 16.22 38.02 -4.43
N MET A 564 15.50 36.90 -4.32
CA MET A 564 14.38 36.57 -5.20
C MET A 564 13.25 37.63 -5.12
N THR A 565 12.66 37.96 -6.24
CA THR A 565 11.42 38.74 -6.32
C THR A 565 10.27 38.00 -5.63
N SER A 566 9.23 38.71 -5.21
CA SER A 566 8.03 38.08 -4.62
C SER A 566 7.43 37.02 -5.55
N ALA A 567 7.45 37.25 -6.87
CA ALA A 567 6.98 36.28 -7.86
C ALA A 567 7.82 34.98 -7.88
N GLU A 568 9.14 35.09 -7.81
CA GLU A 568 10.05 33.93 -7.75
C GLU A 568 9.93 33.16 -6.43
N VAL A 569 9.69 33.86 -5.32
CA VAL A 569 9.39 33.23 -4.03
C VAL A 569 8.11 32.40 -4.12
N VAL A 570 7.03 32.96 -4.68
CA VAL A 570 5.78 32.22 -4.90
C VAL A 570 6.02 30.99 -5.77
N ASP A 571 6.68 31.16 -6.92
CA ASP A 571 6.96 30.04 -7.83
C ASP A 571 7.76 28.92 -7.13
N THR A 572 8.76 29.28 -6.33
CA THR A 572 9.59 28.32 -5.59
C THR A 572 8.79 27.54 -4.56
N LEU A 573 7.96 28.20 -3.75
CA LEU A 573 7.12 27.55 -2.73
C LEU A 573 6.05 26.65 -3.37
N PHE A 574 5.47 27.06 -4.51
CA PHE A 574 4.53 26.25 -5.28
C PHE A 574 5.18 24.98 -5.85
N LEU A 575 6.35 25.11 -6.49
CA LEU A 575 7.08 23.97 -7.04
C LEU A 575 7.53 22.98 -5.96
N ALA A 576 8.03 23.50 -4.82
CA ALA A 576 8.50 22.65 -3.72
C ALA A 576 7.37 21.87 -3.03
N THR A 577 6.16 22.41 -3.04
CA THR A 577 5.03 21.84 -2.30
C THR A 577 4.09 21.04 -3.19
N LEU A 578 3.60 21.67 -4.25
CA LEU A 578 2.57 21.11 -5.14
C LEU A 578 3.12 20.53 -6.42
N SER A 579 4.45 20.63 -6.64
CA SER A 579 5.12 20.14 -7.84
C SER A 579 4.56 20.75 -9.14
N ARG A 580 4.14 22.01 -9.09
CA ARG A 580 3.65 22.79 -10.25
C ARG A 580 3.84 24.29 -10.02
N TYR A 581 3.76 25.08 -11.07
CA TYR A 581 3.63 26.54 -10.93
C TYR A 581 2.23 26.94 -10.43
N PRO A 582 2.11 28.12 -9.79
CA PRO A 582 0.81 28.69 -9.45
C PRO A 582 -0.02 28.99 -10.71
N LEU A 583 -1.33 28.83 -10.61
CA LEU A 583 -2.26 29.39 -11.59
C LEU A 583 -2.20 30.93 -11.54
N ALA A 584 -2.61 31.62 -12.61
CA ALA A 584 -2.52 33.08 -12.68
C ALA A 584 -3.17 33.79 -11.48
N GLN A 585 -4.37 33.35 -11.08
CA GLN A 585 -5.09 33.89 -9.92
C GLN A 585 -4.38 33.57 -8.60
N GLU A 586 -3.85 32.36 -8.45
CA GLU A 586 -3.06 31.96 -7.28
C GLU A 586 -1.79 32.82 -7.15
N LYS A 587 -1.10 33.05 -8.27
CA LYS A 587 0.14 33.85 -8.32
C LYS A 587 -0.13 35.30 -7.94
N GLN A 588 -1.13 35.92 -8.55
CA GLN A 588 -1.49 37.31 -8.26
C GLN A 588 -1.82 37.50 -6.77
N PHE A 589 -2.64 36.62 -6.20
CA PHE A 589 -3.01 36.69 -4.79
C PHE A 589 -1.77 36.49 -3.89
N ALA A 590 -0.98 35.45 -4.12
CA ALA A 590 0.17 35.11 -3.30
C ALA A 590 1.26 36.20 -3.32
N VAL A 591 1.54 36.78 -4.50
CA VAL A 591 2.48 37.91 -4.63
C VAL A 591 2.01 39.10 -3.80
N SER A 592 0.73 39.49 -3.93
CA SER A 592 0.16 40.61 -3.18
C SER A 592 0.19 40.39 -1.65
N TRP A 593 0.23 39.13 -1.21
CA TRP A 593 0.33 38.77 0.21
C TRP A 593 1.77 38.88 0.71
N ILE A 594 2.74 38.34 -0.04
CA ILE A 594 4.17 38.40 0.29
C ILE A 594 4.69 39.83 0.27
N GLU A 595 4.18 40.70 -0.61
CA GLU A 595 4.60 42.11 -0.66
C GLU A 595 4.20 42.93 0.58
N LYS A 596 3.16 42.50 1.32
CA LYS A 596 2.75 43.19 2.56
C LYS A 596 3.70 42.89 3.72
N ASP A 597 4.13 41.64 3.82
CA ASP A 597 5.11 41.18 4.79
C ASP A 597 5.79 39.94 4.19
N ARG A 598 7.05 40.07 3.80
CA ARG A 598 7.76 39.00 3.09
C ARG A 598 7.90 37.73 3.94
N LYS A 599 8.20 37.88 5.23
CA LYS A 599 8.39 36.75 6.14
C LYS A 599 7.04 36.09 6.40
N GLN A 600 6.08 36.84 6.95
CA GLN A 600 4.78 36.28 7.30
C GLN A 600 4.03 35.75 6.07
N GLY A 601 4.11 36.46 4.95
CA GLY A 601 3.46 36.06 3.71
C GLY A 601 4.00 34.75 3.14
N ALA A 602 5.31 34.51 3.24
CA ALA A 602 5.91 33.25 2.81
C ALA A 602 5.58 32.08 3.75
N GLU A 603 5.58 32.31 5.07
CA GLU A 603 5.15 31.32 6.08
C GLU A 603 3.67 30.93 5.87
N ASP A 604 2.79 31.91 5.69
CA ASP A 604 1.36 31.73 5.44
C ASP A 604 1.09 30.99 4.12
N LEU A 605 1.86 31.32 3.07
CA LEU A 605 1.74 30.67 1.79
C LEU A 605 2.14 29.19 1.89
N GLN A 606 3.32 28.89 2.44
CA GLN A 606 3.78 27.51 2.62
C GLN A 606 2.78 26.68 3.43
N TRP A 607 2.26 27.24 4.53
CA TRP A 607 1.21 26.59 5.33
C TRP A 607 -0.06 26.35 4.53
N SER A 608 -0.51 27.33 3.74
CA SER A 608 -1.71 27.19 2.90
C SER A 608 -1.55 26.09 1.86
N LEU A 609 -0.38 25.99 1.21
CA LEU A 609 -0.09 24.97 0.20
C LEU A 609 -0.11 23.56 0.78
N LEU A 610 0.46 23.34 1.98
CA LEU A 610 0.42 22.04 2.67
C LEU A 610 -1.00 21.60 3.06
N ASN A 611 -1.96 22.52 3.06
CA ASN A 611 -3.37 22.25 3.37
C ASN A 611 -4.26 22.21 2.12
N LYS A 612 -3.69 22.17 0.91
CA LYS A 612 -4.48 22.00 -0.32
C LYS A 612 -4.65 20.51 -0.68
N LEU A 613 -5.71 20.23 -1.45
CA LEU A 613 -6.03 18.87 -1.91
C LEU A 613 -4.96 18.29 -2.83
N ASP A 614 -4.37 19.12 -3.70
CA ASP A 614 -3.26 18.73 -4.58
C ASP A 614 -1.97 18.35 -3.81
N PHE A 615 -1.85 18.75 -2.54
CA PHE A 615 -0.79 18.28 -1.67
C PHE A 615 -1.10 16.91 -1.04
N VAL A 616 -2.30 16.75 -0.49
CA VAL A 616 -2.72 15.59 0.32
C VAL A 616 -3.03 14.34 -0.52
N PHE A 617 -3.39 14.54 -1.79
CA PHE A 617 -3.80 13.46 -2.68
C PHE A 617 -2.76 13.24 -3.78
N ASN A 618 -2.56 11.96 -4.14
CA ASN A 618 -1.99 11.59 -5.43
C ASN A 618 -3.13 11.44 -6.44
N TYR A 619 -2.94 11.96 -7.64
CA TYR A 619 -4.01 12.11 -8.63
C TYR A 619 -3.50 11.99 -10.05
#